data_AF-A0A1Q6F3S3-F1
#
_entry.id   AF-A0A1Q6F3S3-F1
#
_cell.length_a   1.000
_cell.length_b   1.000
_cell.length_c   1.000
_cell.angle_alpha   90.00
_cell.angle_beta   90.00
_cell.angle_gamma   90.00
#
_symmetry.space_group_name_H-M   'P 1'
#
loop_
_entity.id
_entity.type
_entity.pdbx_description
1 polymer ?
#
loop_
_entity_poly.entity_id
_entity_poly.type
_entity_poly.pdbx_seq_one_letter_code
_entity_poly.pdbx_strand_id
1 'polypeptide(L)'
;MNDFQRIENVLSHLKKSARALSIELGLKNPQVFYDIKAGKCGISKDLALKLQDKYFINAAWLLTGDGEMLRESHSTSPVGNAATSADKSEMQQTQGSPAPTTENITNLIAITREAMAVIREQSAQMNRLITQVELSNARYDRLFASISGVSTGFPATPTDLGVKNPPPIKSELK
;
A
#
# COMPACT_ATOMS: atom_id res chain seq x y z
N MET A 1 -11.10 19.91 -3.68
CA MET A 1 -10.81 19.04 -2.52
C MET A 1 -10.48 19.93 -1.33
N ASN A 2 -11.05 19.69 -0.15
CA ASN A 2 -10.81 20.56 1.03
C ASN A 2 -9.60 20.08 1.87
N ASP A 3 -8.99 20.97 2.66
CA ASP A 3 -7.84 20.67 3.53
C ASP A 3 -8.11 19.47 4.45
N PHE A 4 -9.30 19.42 5.04
CA PHE A 4 -9.74 18.30 5.86
C PHE A 4 -9.75 16.97 5.11
N GLN A 5 -10.29 16.95 3.88
CA GLN A 5 -10.34 15.75 3.05
C GLN A 5 -8.94 15.28 2.66
N ARG A 6 -7.99 16.20 2.45
CA ARG A 6 -6.59 15.87 2.17
C ARG A 6 -5.95 15.15 3.35
N ILE A 7 -6.13 15.69 4.56
CA ILE A 7 -5.65 15.06 5.81
C ILE A 7 -6.33 13.71 6.04
N GLU A 8 -7.62 13.58 5.75
CA GLU A 8 -8.36 12.32 5.92
C GLU A 8 -7.89 11.23 4.96
N ASN A 9 -7.59 11.58 3.71
CA ASN A 9 -6.99 10.66 2.74
C ASN A 9 -5.61 10.20 3.19
N VAL A 10 -4.79 11.11 3.71
CA VAL A 10 -3.48 10.78 4.29
C VAL A 10 -3.64 9.82 5.47
N LEU A 11 -4.53 10.12 6.42
CA LEU A 11 -4.77 9.24 7.58
C LEU A 11 -5.28 7.86 7.17
N SER A 12 -6.15 7.80 6.17
CA SER A 12 -6.70 6.56 5.62
C SER A 12 -5.61 5.73 4.92
N HIS A 13 -4.74 6.38 4.14
CA HIS A 13 -3.61 5.73 3.49
C HIS A 13 -2.61 5.17 4.51
N LEU A 14 -2.34 5.91 5.57
CA LEU A 14 -1.42 5.50 6.63
C LEU A 14 -2.04 4.50 7.63
N LYS A 15 -3.37 4.31 7.59
CA LYS A 15 -4.15 3.54 8.59
C LYS A 15 -3.84 3.96 10.03
N LYS A 16 -3.62 5.27 10.25
CA LYS A 16 -3.24 5.84 11.55
C LYS A 16 -4.25 6.87 12.03
N SER A 17 -4.34 7.03 13.34
CA SER A 17 -5.13 8.11 13.95
C SER A 17 -4.35 9.43 13.91
N ALA A 18 -5.07 10.56 13.92
CA ALA A 18 -4.46 11.89 13.96
C ALA A 18 -3.47 12.05 15.14
N ARG A 19 -3.76 11.40 16.27
CA ARG A 19 -2.87 11.38 17.45
C ARG A 19 -1.57 10.63 17.17
N ALA A 20 -1.64 9.43 16.57
CA ALA A 20 -0.45 8.67 16.22
C ALA A 20 0.42 9.41 15.19
N LEU A 21 -0.22 10.00 14.18
CA LEU A 21 0.46 10.79 13.15
C LEU A 21 1.14 12.05 13.76
N SER A 22 0.52 12.69 14.74
CA SER A 22 1.14 13.83 15.46
C SER A 22 2.44 13.45 16.16
N ILE A 23 2.45 12.28 16.82
CA ILE A 23 3.62 11.77 17.53
C ILE A 23 4.73 11.45 16.51
N GLU A 24 4.39 10.81 15.39
CA GLU A 24 5.36 10.44 14.35
C GLU A 24 5.98 11.66 13.64
N LEU A 25 5.20 12.73 13.46
CA LEU A 25 5.66 14.02 12.92
C LEU A 25 6.41 14.89 13.95
N GLY A 26 6.54 14.44 15.20
CA GLY A 26 7.20 15.21 16.27
C GLY A 26 6.43 16.45 16.71
N LEU A 27 5.11 16.49 16.47
CA LEU A 27 4.24 17.59 16.91
C LEU A 27 3.93 17.39 18.40
N LYS A 28 4.04 18.48 19.18
CA LYS A 28 3.71 18.45 20.62
C LYS A 28 2.25 18.08 20.90
N ASN A 29 1.32 18.41 19.99
CA ASN A 29 -0.11 18.14 20.15
C ASN A 29 -0.82 17.88 18.80
N PRO A 30 -1.87 17.03 18.79
CA PRO A 30 -2.70 16.77 17.61
C PRO A 30 -3.70 17.88 17.28
N GLN A 31 -3.67 19.00 18.02
CA GLN A 31 -4.60 20.11 17.89
C GLN A 31 -4.69 20.64 16.46
N VAL A 32 -3.55 20.67 15.74
CA VAL A 32 -3.48 21.12 14.35
C VAL A 32 -4.44 20.32 13.45
N PHE A 33 -4.58 19.01 13.64
CA PHE A 33 -5.49 18.19 12.83
C PHE A 33 -6.96 18.47 13.15
N TYR A 34 -7.28 18.75 14.41
CA TYR A 34 -8.65 19.13 14.81
C TYR A 34 -9.02 20.53 14.34
N ASP A 35 -8.06 21.47 14.37
CA ASP A 35 -8.26 22.83 13.89
C ASP A 35 -8.43 22.85 12.35
N ILE A 36 -7.72 21.99 11.62
CA ILE A 36 -7.93 21.78 10.18
C ILE A 36 -9.30 21.16 9.91
N LYS A 37 -9.72 20.17 10.72
CA LYS A 37 -11.06 19.57 10.62
C LYS A 37 -12.17 20.60 10.88
N ALA A 38 -11.95 21.52 11.80
CA ALA A 38 -12.89 22.61 12.10
C ALA A 38 -12.81 23.77 11.10
N GLY A 39 -11.91 23.72 10.11
CA GLY A 39 -11.71 24.80 9.13
C GLY A 39 -11.08 26.07 9.73
N LYS A 40 -10.51 25.98 10.92
CA LYS A 40 -9.92 27.10 11.67
C LYS A 40 -8.51 27.45 11.18
N CYS A 41 -7.79 26.45 10.69
CA CYS A 41 -6.50 26.65 10.01
C CYS A 41 -6.37 25.70 8.81
N GLY A 42 -5.63 26.12 7.79
CA GLY A 42 -5.31 25.29 6.62
C GLY A 42 -4.03 24.46 6.83
N ILE A 43 -3.70 23.62 5.86
CA ILE A 43 -2.45 22.85 5.87
C ILE A 43 -1.27 23.81 5.69
N SER A 44 -0.42 23.92 6.72
CA SER A 44 0.77 24.77 6.65
C SER A 44 1.88 24.12 5.81
N LYS A 45 2.72 24.95 5.19
CA LYS A 45 3.92 24.50 4.45
C LYS A 45 4.84 23.64 5.30
N ASP A 46 5.05 24.02 6.55
CA ASP A 46 5.89 23.26 7.50
C ASP A 46 5.30 21.87 7.80
N LEU A 47 3.98 21.78 7.93
CA LEU A 47 3.29 20.51 8.13
C LEU A 47 3.43 19.63 6.87
N ALA A 48 3.21 20.20 5.68
CA ALA A 48 3.33 19.47 4.43
C ALA A 48 4.74 18.92 4.19
N LEU A 49 5.78 19.70 4.52
CA LEU A 49 7.18 19.26 4.45
C LEU A 49 7.47 18.11 5.42
N LYS A 50 7.01 18.20 6.68
CA LYS A 50 7.18 17.11 7.65
C LYS A 50 6.51 15.81 7.20
N LEU A 51 5.34 15.91 6.57
CA LEU A 51 4.69 14.75 5.98
C LEU A 51 5.48 14.19 4.81
N GLN A 52 6.01 15.04 3.93
CA GLN A 52 6.84 14.64 2.81
C GLN A 52 8.18 14.00 3.25
N ASP A 53 8.77 14.47 4.35
CA ASP A 53 10.04 13.93 4.84
C ASP A 53 9.87 12.55 5.48
N LYS A 54 8.74 12.32 6.16
CA LYS A 54 8.44 11.07 6.87
C LYS A 54 7.75 10.03 5.99
N TYR A 55 6.98 10.47 5.01
CA TYR A 55 6.16 9.61 4.17
C TYR A 55 6.34 10.04 2.71
N PHE A 56 6.16 9.11 1.78
CA PHE A 56 6.23 9.37 0.33
C PHE A 56 5.01 10.15 -0.19
N ILE A 57 4.68 11.27 0.45
CA ILE A 57 3.53 12.13 0.16
C ILE A 57 4.02 13.42 -0.49
N ASN A 58 3.28 13.91 -1.48
CA ASN A 58 3.61 15.13 -2.18
C ASN A 58 3.14 16.39 -1.41
N ALA A 59 4.07 17.28 -1.03
CA ALA A 59 3.72 18.54 -0.37
C ALA A 59 2.90 19.49 -1.26
N ALA A 60 3.10 19.48 -2.58
CA ALA A 60 2.31 20.30 -3.51
C ALA A 60 0.84 19.88 -3.51
N TRP A 61 0.58 18.57 -3.44
CA TRP A 61 -0.77 18.03 -3.31
C TRP A 61 -1.41 18.36 -1.96
N LEU A 62 -0.63 18.29 -0.87
CA LEU A 62 -1.10 18.68 0.47
C LEU A 62 -1.55 20.16 0.54
N LEU A 63 -0.85 21.06 -0.16
CA LEU A 63 -1.12 22.49 -0.12
C LEU A 63 -2.22 22.91 -1.11
N THR A 64 -2.23 22.31 -2.30
CA THR A 64 -3.07 22.76 -3.42
C THR A 64 -4.26 21.85 -3.64
N GLY A 65 -4.12 20.55 -3.35
CA GLY A 65 -5.12 19.51 -3.64
C GLY A 65 -5.12 19.03 -5.07
N ASP A 66 -4.23 19.57 -5.89
CA ASP A 66 -4.06 19.22 -7.29
C ASP A 66 -2.83 18.32 -7.45
N GLY A 67 -2.95 17.32 -8.32
CA GLY A 67 -1.90 16.34 -8.61
C GLY A 67 -2.03 15.04 -7.81
N GLU A 68 -0.93 14.27 -7.77
CA GLU A 68 -0.89 12.97 -7.10
C GLU A 68 -0.50 13.08 -5.63
N MET A 69 -1.21 12.33 -4.77
CA MET A 69 -0.97 12.29 -3.33
C MET A 69 0.39 11.66 -3.00
N LEU A 70 0.75 10.59 -3.71
CA LEU A 70 1.99 9.85 -3.48
C LEU A 70 3.07 10.37 -4.42
N ARG A 71 4.30 10.50 -3.92
CA ARG A 71 5.45 10.60 -4.81
C ARG A 71 5.77 9.20 -5.28
N GLU A 72 5.72 8.98 -6.59
CA GLU A 72 6.28 7.76 -7.17
C GLU A 72 7.72 7.63 -6.69
N SER A 73 8.07 6.45 -6.19
CA SER A 73 9.41 6.09 -5.76
C SER A 73 10.31 5.90 -6.98
N HIS A 74 10.46 6.93 -7.80
CA HIS A 74 11.53 7.01 -8.77
C HIS A 74 12.69 7.69 -8.07
N SER A 75 13.65 6.85 -7.67
CA SER A 75 15.00 7.26 -7.31
C SER A 75 15.63 8.04 -8.47
N THR A 76 15.36 9.34 -8.56
CA THR A 76 16.09 10.27 -9.42
C THR A 76 16.20 11.63 -8.71
N SER A 77 17.32 11.81 -8.01
CA SER A 77 17.88 13.14 -7.78
C SER A 77 18.65 13.58 -9.05
N PRO A 78 19.06 14.85 -9.22
CA PRO A 78 18.27 15.88 -9.90
C PRO A 78 19.06 16.60 -11.01
N VAL A 79 18.44 16.89 -12.15
CA VAL A 79 18.86 17.96 -13.10
C VAL A 79 17.56 18.41 -13.76
N GLY A 80 17.01 19.59 -13.45
CA GLY A 80 17.31 20.81 -14.19
C GLY A 80 16.94 20.62 -15.67
N ASN A 81 15.89 21.22 -16.24
CA ASN A 81 15.78 22.65 -16.44
C ASN A 81 14.38 22.95 -17.00
N ALA A 82 13.84 24.11 -16.63
CA ALA A 82 12.72 24.75 -17.30
C ALA A 82 13.00 24.97 -18.78
N ALA A 83 11.99 24.82 -19.64
CA ALA A 83 11.58 25.82 -20.64
C ALA A 83 10.70 25.20 -21.77
N THR A 84 9.53 25.82 -21.93
CA THR A 84 8.95 26.26 -23.21
C THR A 84 8.06 25.31 -24.02
N SER A 85 6.81 25.77 -24.06
CA SER A 85 5.70 25.53 -24.97
C SER A 85 6.04 25.66 -26.47
N ALA A 86 5.14 25.10 -27.30
CA ALA A 86 4.88 25.42 -28.71
C ALA A 86 5.93 24.89 -29.72
N ASP A 87 5.57 23.91 -30.56
CA ASP A 87 4.78 24.02 -31.81
C ASP A 87 5.72 23.89 -33.02
N LYS A 88 5.74 22.72 -33.66
CA LYS A 88 5.32 22.55 -35.07
C LYS A 88 5.50 21.11 -35.56
N SER A 89 4.39 20.55 -36.02
CA SER A 89 4.18 19.74 -37.22
C SER A 89 5.34 18.90 -37.78
N GLU A 90 5.11 17.57 -37.89
CA GLU A 90 4.96 16.93 -39.20
C GLU A 90 4.28 15.56 -39.08
N MET A 91 3.22 15.39 -39.87
CA MET A 91 2.47 14.15 -40.04
C MET A 91 3.28 13.19 -40.92
N GLN A 92 3.44 11.95 -40.48
CA GLN A 92 3.49 10.82 -41.41
C GLN A 92 2.83 9.60 -40.80
N GLN A 93 1.70 9.25 -41.40
CA GLN A 93 0.93 8.04 -41.17
C GLN A 93 1.45 7.01 -42.17
N THR A 94 1.85 5.82 -41.69
CA THR A 94 1.36 4.49 -42.12
C THR A 94 2.44 3.38 -42.06
N GLN A 95 2.06 2.29 -41.35
CA GLN A 95 2.36 0.86 -41.61
C GLN A 95 3.52 0.16 -40.88
N GLY A 96 3.16 -0.94 -40.21
CA GLY A 96 4.05 -2.03 -39.79
C GLY A 96 4.16 -2.19 -38.28
N SER A 97 3.27 -2.98 -37.67
CA SER A 97 3.48 -3.47 -36.30
C SER A 97 4.72 -4.36 -36.27
N PRO A 98 5.82 -4.04 -35.57
CA PRO A 98 6.84 -5.05 -35.33
C PRO A 98 6.30 -5.96 -34.23
N ALA A 99 6.15 -7.25 -34.56
CA ALA A 99 5.82 -8.28 -33.60
C ALA A 99 6.72 -8.12 -32.35
N PRO A 100 6.18 -8.23 -31.12
CA PRO A 100 6.98 -8.17 -29.91
C PRO A 100 8.11 -9.20 -30.02
N THR A 101 9.37 -8.72 -30.01
CA THR A 101 10.55 -9.57 -30.15
C THR A 101 10.48 -10.72 -29.15
N THR A 102 10.72 -11.95 -29.59
CA THR A 102 10.60 -13.20 -28.80
C THR A 102 11.30 -13.12 -27.44
N GLU A 103 12.41 -12.37 -27.36
CA GLU A 103 13.16 -12.13 -26.12
C GLU A 103 12.35 -11.36 -25.07
N ASN A 104 11.58 -10.35 -25.47
CA ASN A 104 10.75 -9.56 -24.56
C ASN A 104 9.61 -10.41 -23.97
N ILE A 105 8.96 -11.23 -24.80
CA ILE A 105 7.96 -12.19 -24.33
C ILE A 105 8.57 -13.21 -23.37
N THR A 106 9.76 -13.74 -23.68
CA THR A 106 10.45 -14.73 -22.83
C THR A 106 10.80 -14.16 -21.47
N ASN A 107 11.33 -12.93 -21.43
CA ASN A 107 11.65 -12.23 -20.19
C ASN A 107 10.39 -11.95 -19.36
N LEU A 108 9.30 -11.51 -19.99
CA LEU A 108 8.03 -11.27 -19.30
C LEU A 108 7.46 -12.56 -18.68
N ILE A 109 7.53 -13.69 -19.39
CA ILE A 109 7.11 -14.99 -18.87
C ILE A 109 7.98 -15.42 -17.68
N ALA A 110 9.30 -15.23 -17.76
CA ALA A 110 10.22 -15.56 -16.68
C ALA A 110 9.94 -14.73 -15.42
N ILE A 111 9.78 -13.42 -15.57
CA ILE A 111 9.41 -12.50 -14.48
C ILE A 111 8.07 -12.91 -13.86
N THR A 112 7.09 -13.24 -14.71
CA THR A 112 5.75 -13.64 -14.24
C THR A 112 5.81 -14.96 -13.45
N ARG A 113 6.62 -15.94 -13.89
CA ARG A 113 6.82 -17.20 -13.16
C ARG A 113 7.48 -16.99 -11.80
N GLU A 114 8.50 -16.16 -11.75
CA GLU A 114 9.20 -15.82 -10.50
C GLU A 114 8.24 -15.11 -9.53
N ALA A 115 7.50 -14.10 -10.00
CA ALA A 115 6.50 -13.41 -9.19
C ALA A 115 5.44 -14.38 -8.64
N MET A 116 4.95 -15.32 -9.45
CA MET A 116 4.01 -16.35 -8.98
C MET A 116 4.63 -17.29 -7.94
N ALA A 117 5.92 -17.62 -8.04
CA ALA A 117 6.61 -18.44 -7.04
C ALA A 117 6.70 -17.70 -5.70
N VAL A 118 7.08 -16.42 -5.72
CA VAL A 118 7.13 -15.56 -4.53
C VAL A 118 5.74 -15.44 -3.89
N ILE A 119 4.68 -15.21 -4.67
CA ILE A 119 3.31 -15.10 -4.15
C ILE A 119 2.86 -16.41 -3.49
N ARG A 120 3.17 -17.56 -4.08
CA ARG A 120 2.85 -18.87 -3.50
C ARG A 120 3.58 -19.08 -2.18
N GLU A 121 4.87 -18.75 -2.14
CA GLU A 121 5.67 -18.88 -0.93
C GLU A 121 5.17 -17.96 0.18
N GLN A 122 4.87 -16.70 -0.14
CA GLN A 122 4.28 -15.75 0.80
C GLN A 122 2.93 -16.25 1.34
N SER A 123 2.09 -16.83 0.49
CA SER A 123 0.80 -17.42 0.89
C SER A 123 1.00 -18.62 1.83
N ALA A 124 2.01 -19.46 1.57
CA ALA A 124 2.35 -20.57 2.46
C ALA A 124 2.87 -20.08 3.82
N GLN A 125 3.68 -19.03 3.84
CA GLN A 125 4.16 -18.39 5.09
C GLN A 125 3.01 -17.80 5.90
N MET A 126 2.06 -17.12 5.23
CA MET A 126 0.86 -16.59 5.88
C MET A 126 0.04 -17.70 6.55
N ASN A 127 -0.19 -18.82 5.85
CA ASN A 127 -0.90 -19.97 6.43
C ASN A 127 -0.18 -20.55 7.65
N ARG A 128 1.16 -20.65 7.61
CA ARG A 128 1.95 -21.10 8.78
C ARG A 128 1.77 -20.16 9.98
N LEU A 129 1.75 -18.85 9.76
CA LEU A 129 1.54 -17.87 10.82
C LEU A 129 0.13 -17.99 11.42
N ILE A 130 -0.89 -18.16 10.57
CA ILE A 130 -2.27 -18.41 11.03
C ILE A 130 -2.32 -19.63 11.95
N THR A 131 -1.74 -20.76 11.53
CA THR A 131 -1.68 -21.98 12.35
C THR A 131 -0.96 -21.77 13.68
N GLN A 132 0.13 -20.98 13.70
CA GLN A 132 0.85 -20.68 14.93
C GLN A 132 0.01 -19.84 15.90
N VAL A 133 -0.71 -18.84 15.40
CA VAL A 133 -1.60 -17.99 16.20
C VAL A 133 -2.74 -18.82 16.79
N GLU A 134 -3.38 -19.66 15.98
CA GLU A 134 -4.47 -20.52 16.44
C GLU A 134 -4.00 -21.52 17.51
N LEU A 135 -2.82 -22.12 17.33
CA LEU A 135 -2.22 -23.00 18.34
C LEU A 135 -1.88 -22.23 19.63
N SER A 136 -1.38 -21.00 19.53
CA SER A 136 -1.11 -20.14 20.68
C SER A 136 -2.40 -19.81 21.45
N ASN A 137 -3.47 -19.47 20.74
CA ASN A 137 -4.77 -19.18 21.34
C ASN A 137 -5.36 -20.43 22.01
N ALA A 138 -5.26 -21.59 21.37
CA ALA A 138 -5.70 -22.86 21.97
C ALA A 138 -4.92 -23.21 23.25
N ARG A 139 -3.62 -22.90 23.31
CA ARG A 139 -2.81 -23.06 24.53
C ARG A 139 -3.25 -22.08 25.62
N TYR A 140 -3.48 -20.83 25.26
CA TYR A 140 -3.99 -19.80 26.18
C TYR A 140 -5.33 -20.21 26.77
N ASP A 141 -6.28 -20.65 25.95
CA ASP A 141 -7.62 -21.09 26.39
C ASP A 141 -7.56 -22.25 27.38
N ARG A 142 -6.69 -23.23 27.13
CA ARG A 142 -6.49 -24.35 28.06
C ARG A 142 -5.92 -23.88 29.40
N LEU A 143 -4.94 -22.99 29.39
CA LEU A 143 -4.37 -22.42 30.62
C LEU A 143 -5.42 -21.59 31.37
N PHE A 144 -6.16 -20.75 30.66
CA PHE A 144 -7.21 -19.92 31.23
C PHE A 144 -8.32 -20.77 31.85
N ALA A 145 -8.79 -21.79 31.15
CA ALA A 145 -9.79 -22.73 31.66
C ALA A 145 -9.29 -23.50 32.89
N SER A 146 -8.01 -23.88 32.92
CA SER A 146 -7.42 -24.58 34.07
C SER A 146 -7.34 -23.70 35.32
N ILE A 147 -7.22 -22.37 35.18
CA ILE A 147 -7.09 -21.44 36.32
C ILE A 147 -8.47 -20.92 36.75
N SER A 148 -9.32 -20.57 35.80
CA SER A 148 -10.60 -19.88 36.06
C SER A 148 -11.81 -20.82 36.11
N GLY A 149 -11.69 -22.06 35.63
CA GLY A 149 -12.80 -22.99 35.47
C GLY A 149 -13.75 -22.68 34.31
N VAL A 150 -13.47 -21.64 33.50
CA VAL A 150 -14.31 -21.20 32.38
C VAL A 150 -13.45 -21.02 31.12
N SER A 151 -13.98 -21.36 29.94
CA SER A 151 -13.29 -21.14 28.66
C SER A 151 -13.44 -19.69 28.18
N THR A 152 -12.39 -19.15 27.57
CA THR A 152 -12.39 -17.85 26.87
C THR A 152 -13.16 -17.86 25.56
N GLY A 153 -13.56 -19.04 25.06
CA GLY A 153 -14.40 -19.19 23.88
C GLY A 153 -13.66 -19.09 22.55
N PHE A 154 -12.32 -19.16 22.53
CA PHE A 154 -11.61 -19.33 21.26
C PHE A 154 -11.74 -20.79 20.79
N PRO A 155 -11.88 -21.02 19.47
CA PRO A 155 -11.98 -22.38 18.95
C PRO A 155 -10.67 -23.14 19.20
N ALA A 156 -10.78 -24.37 19.73
CA ALA A 156 -9.64 -25.22 20.01
C ALA A 156 -8.96 -25.78 18.74
N THR A 157 -9.56 -25.57 17.57
CA THR A 157 -9.15 -26.12 16.29
C THR A 157 -8.90 -24.98 15.29
N PRO A 158 -7.77 -25.00 14.55
CA PRO A 158 -7.54 -24.12 13.40
C PRO A 158 -8.77 -24.03 12.48
N THR A 159 -9.16 -22.83 12.10
CA THR A 159 -10.23 -22.64 11.10
C THR A 159 -9.69 -23.12 9.77
N ASP A 160 -10.12 -24.31 9.32
CA ASP A 160 -9.85 -24.78 7.97
C ASP A 160 -10.62 -23.92 6.97
N LEU A 161 -10.05 -22.76 6.65
CA LEU A 161 -10.46 -21.93 5.52
C LEU A 161 -10.03 -22.70 4.26
N GLY A 162 -10.79 -23.73 3.90
CA GLY A 162 -10.49 -24.64 2.79
C GLY A 162 -10.35 -23.93 1.45
N VAL A 163 -9.19 -23.29 1.22
CA VAL A 163 -8.73 -22.85 -0.08
C VAL A 163 -8.39 -24.11 -0.85
N LYS A 164 -9.41 -24.74 -1.42
CA LYS A 164 -9.24 -25.78 -2.44
C LYS A 164 -8.40 -25.14 -3.54
N ASN A 165 -7.13 -25.53 -3.63
CA ASN A 165 -6.32 -25.21 -4.80
C ASN A 165 -7.16 -25.55 -6.04
N PRO A 166 -7.40 -24.60 -6.96
CA PRO A 166 -8.07 -24.94 -8.20
C PRO A 166 -7.27 -26.06 -8.87
N PRO A 167 -7.94 -27.09 -9.42
CA PRO A 167 -7.24 -28.21 -10.02
C PRO A 167 -6.30 -27.70 -11.12
N PRO A 168 -5.11 -28.31 -11.29
CA PRO A 168 -4.20 -27.91 -12.34
C PRO A 168 -4.92 -27.98 -13.68
N ILE A 169 -4.95 -26.86 -14.39
CA ILE A 169 -5.51 -26.78 -15.73
C ILE A 169 -4.67 -27.74 -16.58
N LYS A 170 -5.25 -28.89 -16.94
CA LYS A 170 -4.62 -29.82 -17.88
C LYS A 170 -4.55 -29.11 -19.22
N SER A 171 -3.35 -28.71 -19.62
CA SER A 171 -3.07 -28.23 -20.98
C SER A 171 -3.14 -29.41 -21.95
N GLU A 172 -4.35 -29.87 -22.25
CA GLU A 172 -4.59 -30.74 -23.40
C GLU A 172 -4.68 -29.83 -24.63
N LEU A 173 -3.53 -29.55 -25.23
CA LEU A 173 -3.44 -28.99 -26.58
C LEU A 173 -3.72 -30.15 -27.55
N LYS A 174 -4.81 -30.06 -28.33
CA LYS A 174 -5.03 -30.90 -29.50
C LYS A 174 -5.34 -30.02 -30.70
#